data_AF-A0A920UE48-F1
#
_entry.id   AF-A0A920UE48-F1
#
_cell.length_a   1.000
_cell.length_b   1.000
_cell.length_c   1.000
_cell.angle_alpha   90.00
_cell.angle_beta   90.00
_cell.angle_gamma   90.00
#
_symmetry.space_group_name_H-M   'P 1'
#
loop_
_entity.id
_entity.type
_entity.pdbx_description
1 polymer ?
#
loop_
_entity_poly.entity_id
_entity_poly.type
_entity_poly.pdbx_seq_one_letter_code
_entity_poly.pdbx_strand_id
1 'polypeptide(L)' 'MSSETKNEIDTQLLEHELIKLKVLDSCPISKKECADLLKQENSLEIVQIIGKTLTLYCPHPEEPKIELPSA' A
#
# COMPACT_ATOMS: atom_id res chain seq x y z
N MET A 1 -11.20 -7.54 -2.82
CA MET A 1 -9.97 -7.67 -3.63
C MET A 1 -9.61 -9.14 -3.70
N SER A 2 -9.16 -9.63 -4.86
CA SER A 2 -8.72 -11.02 -5.02
C SER A 2 -7.49 -11.31 -4.16
N SER A 3 -7.34 -12.55 -3.68
CA SER A 3 -6.20 -12.96 -2.85
C SER A 3 -4.85 -12.79 -3.57
N GLU A 4 -4.84 -12.99 -4.89
CA GLU A 4 -3.66 -12.84 -5.74
C GLU A 4 -3.10 -11.40 -5.69
N THR A 5 -3.97 -10.41 -5.84
CA THR A 5 -3.59 -8.99 -5.77
C THR A 5 -3.03 -8.60 -4.41
N LYS A 6 -3.53 -9.21 -3.32
CA LYS A 6 -2.99 -8.95 -1.98
C LYS A 6 -1.56 -9.47 -1.84
N ASN A 7 -1.29 -10.69 -2.30
CA ASN A 7 0.05 -11.27 -2.28
C ASN A 7 1.04 -10.46 -3.14
N GLU A 8 0.60 -9.95 -4.29
CA GLU A 8 1.44 -9.06 -5.10
C GLU A 8 1.77 -7.76 -4.35
N ILE A 9 0.78 -7.14 -3.70
CA ILE A 9 1.00 -5.93 -2.90
C ILE A 9 1.99 -6.20 -1.76
N ASP A 10 1.82 -7.29 -1.03
CA ASP A 10 2.69 -7.68 0.09
C ASP A 10 4.12 -7.94 -0.36
N THR A 11 4.30 -8.70 -1.45
CA THR A 11 5.63 -8.97 -2.04
C THR A 11 6.32 -7.68 -2.46
N GLN A 12 5.60 -6.79 -3.14
CA GLN A 12 6.16 -5.53 -3.61
C GLN A 12 6.46 -4.56 -2.46
N LEU A 13 5.64 -4.55 -1.41
CA LEU A 13 5.90 -3.77 -0.19
C LEU A 13 7.10 -4.32 0.58
N LEU A 14 7.27 -5.64 0.65
CA LEU A 14 8.43 -6.25 1.30
C LEU A 14 9.73 -5.89 0.55
N GLU A 15 9.73 -5.87 -0.78
CA GLU A 15 10.93 -5.55 -1.55
C GLU A 15 11.27 -4.05 -1.60
N HIS A 16 10.25 -3.18 -1.64
CA HIS A 16 10.43 -1.76 -1.92
C HIS A 16 10.07 -0.82 -0.77
N GLU A 17 9.40 -1.31 0.26
CA GLU A 17 8.84 -0.57 1.41
C GLU A 17 7.82 0.51 1.07
N LEU A 18 7.91 1.13 -0.10
CA LEU A 18 7.04 2.20 -0.57
C LEU A 18 6.59 1.91 -2.02
N ILE A 19 5.29 1.69 -2.21
CA ILE A 19 4.73 1.43 -3.54
C ILE A 19 3.61 2.42 -3.89
N LYS A 20 3.44 2.66 -5.19
CA LYS A 20 2.30 3.41 -5.74
C LYS A 20 1.32 2.45 -6.40
N LEU A 21 0.18 2.23 -5.76
CA LEU A 21 -0.91 1.42 -6.28
C LEU A 21 -1.89 2.27 -7.05
N LYS A 22 -2.23 1.88 -8.29
CA LYS A 22 -3.27 2.56 -9.08
C LYS A 22 -4.55 1.73 -9.08
N VAL A 23 -5.65 2.32 -8.62
CA VAL A 23 -6.98 1.70 -8.74
C VAL A 23 -7.48 1.88 -10.16
N LEU A 24 -7.73 0.77 -10.83
CA LEU A 24 -8.26 0.75 -12.19
C LEU A 24 -9.75 1.13 -12.22
N ASP A 25 -10.20 1.68 -13.34
CA ASP A 25 -11.61 2.01 -13.57
C ASP A 25 -12.55 0.81 -13.55
N SER A 26 -12.04 -0.38 -13.90
CA SER A 26 -12.75 -1.65 -13.82
C SER A 26 -12.84 -2.23 -12.41
N CYS A 27 -12.19 -1.60 -11.43
CA CYS A 27 -12.21 -2.09 -10.06
C CYS A 27 -13.61 -1.88 -9.47
N PRO A 28 -14.24 -2.91 -8.89
CA PRO A 28 -15.60 -2.80 -8.34
C PRO A 28 -15.66 -1.95 -7.06
N ILE A 29 -14.51 -1.60 -6.49
CA ILE A 29 -14.39 -0.84 -5.26
C ILE A 29 -13.74 0.52 -5.52
N SER A 30 -14.20 1.53 -4.78
CA SER A 30 -13.64 2.86 -4.87
C SER A 30 -12.26 2.93 -4.22
N LYS A 31 -11.43 3.89 -4.63
CA LYS A 31 -10.13 4.16 -3.99
C LYS A 31 -10.18 4.32 -2.46
N LYS A 32 -11.27 4.87 -1.93
CA LYS A 32 -11.47 5.02 -0.49
C LYS A 32 -11.71 3.67 0.19
N GLU A 33 -12.51 2.81 -0.42
CA GLU A 33 -12.73 1.43 0.03
C GLU A 33 -11.44 0.62 -0.07
N CYS A 34 -10.67 0.73 -1.16
CA CYS A 34 -9.34 0.13 -1.24
C CYS A 34 -8.45 0.59 -0.10
N ALA A 35 -8.44 1.90 0.19
CA ALA A 35 -7.64 2.45 1.28
C ALA A 35 -8.07 1.89 2.63
N ASP A 36 -9.37 1.79 2.88
CA ASP A 36 -9.90 1.23 4.13
C ASP A 36 -9.54 -0.24 4.30
N LEU A 37 -9.69 -1.05 3.23
CA LEU A 37 -9.31 -2.45 3.21
C LEU A 37 -7.82 -2.67 3.46
N LEU A 38 -6.96 -1.83 2.89
CA LEU A 38 -5.51 -1.91 3.09
C LEU A 38 -5.09 -1.44 4.48
N LYS A 39 -5.77 -0.45 5.06
CA LYS A 39 -5.55 0.00 6.44
C LYS A 39 -5.85 -1.05 7.50
N GLN A 40 -6.65 -2.08 7.18
CA GLN A 40 -6.88 -3.18 8.10
C GLN A 40 -5.64 -4.09 8.25
N GLU A 41 -4.64 -3.96 7.38
CA GLU A 41 -3.36 -4.65 7.58
C GLU A 41 -2.49 -3.90 8.59
N ASN A 42 -2.05 -4.63 9.62
CA ASN A 42 -1.43 -4.09 10.81
C ASN A 42 -0.09 -3.36 10.59
N SER A 43 0.58 -3.60 9.45
CA SER A 43 1.91 -3.07 9.13
C SER A 43 1.91 -2.09 7.97
N LEU A 44 0.75 -1.81 7.36
CA LEU A 44 0.64 -1.01 6.15
C LEU A 44 0.06 0.36 6.47
N GLU A 45 0.78 1.41 6.07
CA GLU A 45 0.34 2.78 6.19
C GLU A 45 0.04 3.41 4.82
N ILE A 46 -1.04 4.19 4.76
CA ILE A 46 -1.40 4.94 3.57
C ILE A 46 -0.88 6.37 3.72
N VAL A 47 0.24 6.65 3.08
CA VAL A 47 0.92 7.96 3.12
C VAL A 47 0.09 9.02 2.39
N GLN A 48 -0.42 8.67 1.21
CA GLN A 48 -1.11 9.64 0.36
C GLN A 48 -2.10 8.99 -0.61
N ILE A 49 -3.15 9.74 -0.97
CA ILE A 49 -4.09 9.38 -2.03
C ILE A 49 -4.17 10.55 -3.01
N ILE A 50 -3.72 10.34 -4.26
CA ILE A 50 -3.78 11.34 -5.34
C ILE A 50 -4.59 10.77 -6.50
N GLY A 51 -5.74 11.37 -6.81
CA GLY A 51 -6.57 10.95 -7.94
C GLY A 51 -7.10 9.53 -7.76
N LYS A 52 -6.52 8.55 -8.48
CA LYS A 52 -6.80 7.10 -8.36
C LYS A 52 -5.57 6.30 -7.88
N THR A 53 -4.49 6.98 -7.53
CA THR A 53 -3.24 6.37 -7.06
C THR A 53 -3.15 6.52 -5.54
N LEU A 54 -2.80 5.43 -4.87
CA LEU A 54 -2.51 5.36 -3.46
C LEU A 54 -1.02 5.12 -3.27
N THR A 55 -0.41 5.84 -2.36
CA THR A 55 0.96 5.61 -1.91
C THR A 55 0.89 4.85 -0.59
N LEU A 56 1.47 3.65 -0.58
CA LEU A 56 1.47 2.72 0.54
C LEU A 56 2.91 2.58 1.05
N TYR A 57 3.08 2.59 2.37
CA TYR A 57 4.35 2.38 3.04
C TYR A 57 4.24 1.25 4.06
N CYS A 58 5.22 0.36 4.06
CA CYS A 58 5.39 -0.71 5.04
C CYS A 58 6.89 -0.84 5.31
N PRO A 59 7.39 -0.55 6.52
CA PRO A 59 8.80 -0.72 6.83
C PRO A 59 9.19 -2.20 6.79
N HIS A 60 10.36 -2.52 6.23
CA HIS A 60 10.85 -3.90 6.25
C HIS A 60 11.11 -4.33 7.71
N PRO A 61 10.65 -5.53 8.14
CA PRO A 61 10.75 -5.94 9.55
C PRO A 61 12.20 -6.13 10.04
N GLU A 62 13.10 -6.60 9.16
CA GLU A 62 14.51 -6.84 9.52
C GLU A 62 15.45 -5.67 9.20
N GLU A 63 15.40 -5.12 7.98
CA GLU A 63 16.29 -4.05 7.56
C GLU A 63 15.52 -2.96 6.80
N PRO A 64 14.93 -1.97 7.51
CA PRO A 64 14.23 -0.89 6.84
C PRO A 64 15.23 0.04 6.13
N LYS A 65 15.07 0.21 4.81
CA LYS A 65 15.96 1.04 3.98
C LYS A 65 15.47 2.48 3.88
N ILE A 66 14.18 2.71 4.07
CA ILE A 66 13.60 4.05 4.09
C ILE A 66 13.74 4.65 5.49
N GLU A 67 14.67 5.59 5.64
CA GLU A 67 14.77 6.43 6.83
C GLU A 67 13.70 7.53 6.78
N LEU A 68 12.72 7.45 7.69
CA LEU A 68 11.72 8.51 7.83
C LEU A 68 12.33 9.70 8.60
N PRO A 69 12.08 10.94 8.15
CA PRO A 69 12.54 12.11 8.89
C PRO A 69 11.85 12.15 10.27
N SER A 70 12.64 12.20 11.34
CA SER A 70 12.11 12.56 12.66
C SER A 70 11.68 14.01 12.62
N ALA A 71 10.40 14.25 12.90
CA ALA A 71 9.80 15.58 12.99
C ALA A 71 10.41 16.41 14.12
#